data_AF-A0A0Q5LHT7-F1
#
_entry.id   AF-A0A0Q5LHT7-F1
#
_cell.length_a   1.000
_cell.length_b   1.000
_cell.length_c   1.000
_cell.angle_alpha   90.00
_cell.angle_beta   90.00
_cell.angle_gamma   90.00
#
_symmetry.space_group_name_H-M   'P 1'
#
loop_
_entity.id
_entity.type
_entity.pdbx_description
1 polymer ?
#
loop_
_entity_poly.entity_id
_entity_poly.type
_entity_poly.pdbx_seq_one_letter_code
_entity_poly.pdbx_strand_id
1 'polypeptide(L)'
;MTTLAEDQFVSHSPRDTAAASDDAHTHRFADDTAPSAPGGADDAVRDIAEVNAVEVINTVAVHLMSAAAVKVGLADDPQAQTDLDEARKLITSLAGLVTASAPEIGDQHARALRDGLRSLQLAFREASAIPDAVGAGPGEKLTGPVN
;
A
#
# COMPACT_ATOMS: atom_id res chain seq x y z
N MET A 1 -16.18 14.07 66.51
CA MET A 1 -17.28 14.88 65.95
C MET A 1 -17.46 14.38 64.52
N THR A 2 -18.19 13.29 64.24
CA THR A 2 -19.60 12.96 64.63
C THR A 2 -20.51 13.95 63.90
N THR A 3 -21.41 13.60 62.95
CA THR A 3 -22.37 12.47 62.79
C THR A 3 -22.53 12.03 61.30
N LEU A 4 -22.73 10.74 60.95
CA LEU A 4 -23.99 10.01 60.64
C LEU A 4 -24.88 10.68 59.55
N ALA A 5 -25.07 10.03 58.39
CA ALA A 5 -26.30 9.27 57.96
C ALA A 5 -27.44 10.22 57.49
N GLU A 6 -28.26 9.94 56.46
CA GLU A 6 -28.97 8.68 56.13
C GLU A 6 -29.12 8.40 54.61
N ASP A 7 -29.64 7.20 54.32
CA ASP A 7 -29.88 6.59 53.00
C ASP A 7 -31.38 6.62 52.63
N GLN A 8 -31.71 6.81 51.35
CA GLN A 8 -33.04 6.44 50.81
C GLN A 8 -33.09 6.21 49.28
N PHE A 9 -32.75 4.99 48.87
CA PHE A 9 -33.55 4.07 48.02
C PHE A 9 -35.07 4.44 47.93
N VAL A 10 -35.86 4.33 46.84
CA VAL A 10 -35.82 3.58 45.54
C VAL A 10 -36.69 4.28 44.46
N SER A 11 -36.29 4.30 43.17
CA SER A 11 -37.19 3.95 42.04
C SER A 11 -36.46 3.75 40.69
N HIS A 12 -36.39 2.51 40.22
CA HIS A 12 -36.03 2.14 38.85
C HIS A 12 -37.29 1.99 38.00
N SER A 13 -37.31 2.56 36.79
CA SER A 13 -38.16 2.11 35.67
C SER A 13 -37.65 2.73 34.35
N PRO A 14 -38.01 2.18 33.18
CA PRO A 14 -37.24 1.09 32.57
C PRO A 14 -36.38 1.56 31.39
N ARG A 15 -35.58 0.63 30.84
CA ARG A 15 -34.82 0.86 29.61
C ARG A 15 -35.76 1.06 28.42
N ASP A 16 -35.65 2.19 27.74
CA ASP A 16 -35.97 2.26 26.32
C ASP A 16 -34.69 2.12 25.49
N THR A 17 -34.79 1.27 24.47
CA THR A 17 -33.68 0.80 23.63
C THR A 17 -33.68 1.48 22.26
N ALA A 18 -32.50 1.49 21.63
CA ALA A 18 -32.23 1.96 20.26
C ALA A 18 -32.27 3.51 20.08
N ALA A 19 -31.46 4.09 19.19
CA ALA A 19 -30.63 3.47 18.16
C ALA A 19 -29.12 3.72 18.37
N ALA A 20 -28.33 2.63 18.36
CA ALA A 20 -26.99 2.74 17.83
C ALA A 20 -27.14 2.84 16.30
N SER A 21 -26.67 3.94 15.71
CA SER A 21 -26.49 4.02 14.27
C SER A 21 -25.31 3.14 13.88
N ASP A 22 -25.61 1.86 13.61
CA ASP A 22 -24.68 0.93 13.00
C ASP A 22 -24.46 1.33 11.54
N ASP A 23 -23.65 2.38 11.35
CA ASP A 23 -23.31 2.94 10.04
C ASP A 23 -22.29 2.02 9.38
N ALA A 24 -22.78 0.84 8.98
CA ALA A 24 -22.02 -0.23 8.38
C ALA A 24 -21.41 0.28 7.08
N HIS A 25 -20.12 0.64 7.14
CA HIS A 25 -19.34 1.31 6.10
C HIS A 25 -19.10 0.39 4.88
N THR A 26 -20.20 0.05 4.22
CA THR A 26 -20.26 -0.90 3.11
C THR A 26 -19.97 -0.13 1.85
N HIS A 27 -18.69 -0.06 1.47
CA HIS A 27 -18.26 0.46 0.17
C HIS A 27 -18.76 -0.46 -0.96
N ARG A 28 -20.06 -0.36 -1.27
CA ARG A 28 -20.61 -0.86 -2.53
C ARG A 28 -20.15 0.09 -3.62
N PHE A 29 -19.10 -0.30 -4.32
CA PHE A 29 -18.86 0.19 -5.68
C PHE A 29 -20.11 -0.16 -6.49
N ALA A 30 -20.80 0.85 -7.02
CA ALA A 30 -21.98 0.63 -7.83
C ALA A 30 -21.54 0.02 -9.17
N ASP A 31 -22.09 -1.13 -9.50
CA ASP A 31 -21.95 -1.76 -10.81
C ASP A 31 -22.79 -0.96 -11.82
N ASP A 32 -22.11 -0.06 -12.53
CA ASP A 32 -22.71 0.81 -13.55
C ASP A 32 -22.53 0.13 -14.92
N THR A 33 -23.30 -0.94 -15.15
CA THR A 33 -23.18 -1.81 -16.32
C THR A 33 -23.66 -1.14 -17.62
N ALA A 34 -22.87 -0.20 -18.14
CA ALA A 34 -23.01 0.31 -19.50
C ALA A 34 -22.43 -0.69 -20.53
N PRO A 35 -23.06 -0.90 -21.69
CA PRO A 35 -22.54 -1.82 -22.70
C PRO A 35 -21.36 -1.19 -23.46
N SER A 36 -20.14 -1.59 -23.08
CA SER A 36 -18.90 -1.12 -23.68
C SER A 36 -18.68 -1.58 -25.13
N ALA A 37 -18.02 -0.73 -25.93
CA ALA A 37 -17.71 -0.99 -27.32
C ALA A 37 -16.50 -1.94 -27.46
N PRO A 38 -16.47 -2.83 -28.48
CA PRO A 38 -15.40 -3.81 -28.60
C PRO A 38 -14.10 -3.15 -29.10
N GLY A 39 -13.16 -2.85 -28.18
CA GLY A 39 -11.77 -2.57 -28.55
C GLY A 39 -11.01 -1.48 -27.79
N GLY A 40 -11.38 -1.08 -26.57
CA GLY A 40 -10.55 -0.16 -25.80
C GLY A 40 -10.94 -0.07 -24.33
N ALA A 41 -9.94 -0.06 -23.43
CA ALA A 41 -10.05 0.04 -21.97
C ALA A 41 -10.83 -1.08 -21.22
N ASP A 42 -11.84 -1.72 -21.80
CA ASP A 42 -12.70 -2.67 -21.06
C ASP A 42 -12.06 -4.04 -20.76
N ASP A 43 -11.02 -4.46 -21.50
CA ASP A 43 -10.14 -5.57 -21.06
C ASP A 43 -9.41 -5.25 -19.74
N ALA A 44 -9.33 -3.98 -19.34
CA ALA A 44 -8.58 -3.52 -18.17
C ALA A 44 -9.40 -3.50 -16.86
N VAL A 45 -10.70 -3.82 -16.91
CA VAL A 45 -11.49 -4.14 -15.71
C VAL A 45 -11.94 -5.60 -15.80
N ARG A 46 -10.96 -6.49 -15.74
CA ARG A 46 -11.18 -7.83 -15.18
C ARG A 46 -11.87 -7.63 -13.83
N ASP A 47 -12.99 -8.30 -13.58
CA ASP A 47 -13.68 -8.16 -12.29
C ASP A 47 -12.68 -8.47 -11.18
N ILE A 48 -12.39 -7.46 -10.35
CA ILE A 48 -11.36 -7.56 -9.32
C ILE A 48 -11.72 -8.60 -8.26
N ALA A 49 -13.01 -8.99 -8.17
CA ALA A 49 -13.48 -10.11 -7.36
C ALA A 49 -13.05 -11.48 -7.91
N GLU A 50 -12.78 -11.60 -9.22
CA GLU A 50 -12.28 -12.82 -9.86
C GLU A 50 -10.74 -12.92 -9.86
N VAL A 51 -10.02 -11.82 -9.57
CA VAL A 51 -8.55 -11.79 -9.58
C VAL A 51 -7.99 -12.26 -8.23
N ASN A 52 -7.04 -13.20 -8.27
CA ASN A 52 -6.39 -13.69 -7.05
C ASN A 52 -5.52 -12.60 -6.39
N ALA A 53 -5.52 -12.53 -5.06
CA ALA A 53 -4.73 -11.54 -4.31
C ALA A 53 -3.23 -11.51 -4.67
N VAL A 54 -2.61 -12.66 -4.97
CA VAL A 54 -1.21 -12.74 -5.42
C VAL A 54 -1.01 -12.07 -6.78
N GLU A 55 -1.99 -12.17 -7.69
CA GLU A 55 -1.96 -11.50 -9.00
C GLU A 55 -2.13 -9.98 -8.83
N VAL A 56 -3.05 -9.52 -7.96
CA VAL A 56 -3.20 -8.10 -7.62
C VAL A 56 -1.90 -7.53 -7.03
N ILE A 57 -1.31 -8.21 -6.03
CA ILE A 57 -0.06 -7.80 -5.37
C ILE A 57 1.09 -7.70 -6.40
N ASN A 58 1.26 -8.72 -7.24
CA ASN A 58 2.32 -8.72 -8.25
C ASN A 58 2.10 -7.60 -9.29
N THR A 59 0.87 -7.35 -9.72
CA THR A 59 0.53 -6.29 -10.69
C THR A 59 0.85 -4.90 -10.12
N VAL A 60 0.42 -4.63 -8.88
CA VAL A 60 0.74 -3.37 -8.18
C VAL A 60 2.24 -3.22 -7.95
N ALA A 61 2.95 -4.30 -7.57
CA ALA A 61 4.39 -4.28 -7.39
C ALA A 61 5.15 -3.97 -8.69
N VAL A 62 4.69 -4.52 -9.83
CA VAL A 62 5.26 -4.21 -11.16
C VAL A 62 5.00 -2.75 -11.54
N HIS A 63 3.80 -2.21 -11.32
CA HIS A 63 3.53 -0.79 -11.58
C HIS A 63 4.39 0.14 -10.71
N LEU A 64 4.57 -0.16 -9.42
CA LEU A 64 5.48 0.57 -8.54
C LEU A 64 6.94 0.47 -9.02
N MET A 65 7.38 -0.71 -9.47
CA MET A 65 8.73 -0.90 -10.02
C MET A 65 8.96 -0.11 -11.30
N SER A 66 8.04 -0.16 -12.27
CA SER A 66 8.15 0.58 -13.52
C SER A 66 8.13 2.10 -13.29
N ALA A 67 7.25 2.58 -12.41
CA ALA A 67 7.22 4.00 -12.05
C ALA A 67 8.53 4.43 -11.35
N ALA A 68 9.04 3.63 -10.42
CA ALA A 68 10.31 3.90 -9.75
C ALA A 68 11.50 3.88 -10.73
N ALA A 69 11.54 2.93 -11.68
CA ALA A 69 12.58 2.82 -12.70
C ALA A 69 12.66 4.08 -13.57
N VAL A 70 11.51 4.59 -14.01
CA VAL A 70 11.41 5.89 -14.71
C VAL A 70 11.98 7.01 -13.84
N LYS A 71 11.61 7.06 -12.55
CA LYS A 71 12.01 8.13 -11.64
C LYS A 71 13.46 8.11 -11.17
N VAL A 72 14.14 6.96 -11.22
CA VAL A 72 15.61 6.86 -11.01
C VAL A 72 16.42 6.95 -12.31
N GLY A 73 15.80 7.25 -13.45
CA GLY A 73 16.49 7.51 -14.71
C GLY A 73 16.87 6.27 -15.53
N LEU A 74 16.18 5.13 -15.35
CA LEU A 74 16.37 3.90 -16.12
C LEU A 74 15.48 3.79 -17.37
N ALA A 75 14.72 4.85 -17.70
CA ALA A 75 13.84 4.90 -18.86
C ALA A 75 14.49 5.65 -20.06
N ASP A 76 13.80 5.68 -21.21
CA ASP A 76 14.35 6.17 -22.49
C ASP A 76 14.66 7.68 -22.53
N ASP A 77 14.06 8.48 -21.64
CA ASP A 77 14.32 9.93 -21.49
C ASP A 77 14.57 10.28 -20.01
N PRO A 78 15.76 9.97 -19.47
CA PRO A 78 16.10 10.29 -18.08
C PRO A 78 16.09 11.79 -17.79
N GLN A 79 16.43 12.63 -18.77
CA GLN A 79 16.57 14.07 -18.60
C GLN A 79 15.24 14.77 -18.27
N ALA A 80 14.13 14.31 -18.85
CA ALA A 80 12.80 14.86 -18.55
C ALA A 80 12.07 14.12 -17.41
N GLN A 81 12.40 12.84 -17.15
CA GLN A 81 11.55 11.97 -16.32
C GLN A 81 12.10 11.70 -14.91
N THR A 82 13.42 11.82 -14.69
CA THR A 82 14.07 11.56 -13.39
C THR A 82 13.56 12.51 -12.31
N ASP A 83 13.16 11.95 -11.17
CA ASP A 83 12.69 12.69 -9.99
C ASP A 83 12.95 11.83 -8.75
N LEU A 84 14.02 12.14 -8.02
CA LEU A 84 14.42 11.33 -6.88
C LEU A 84 13.51 11.52 -5.65
N ASP A 85 12.74 12.61 -5.57
CA ASP A 85 11.77 12.77 -4.48
C ASP A 85 10.55 11.86 -4.71
N GLU A 86 10.09 11.72 -5.96
CA GLU A 86 9.09 10.71 -6.32
C GLU A 86 9.64 9.27 -6.24
N ALA A 87 10.86 9.03 -6.74
CA ALA A 87 11.49 7.71 -6.65
C ALA A 87 11.59 7.22 -5.19
N ARG A 88 11.97 8.09 -4.25
CA ARG A 88 12.09 7.74 -2.82
C ARG A 88 10.74 7.26 -2.26
N LYS A 89 9.63 7.90 -2.64
CA LYS A 89 8.27 7.51 -2.23
C LYS A 89 7.91 6.14 -2.81
N LEU A 90 8.08 5.96 -4.12
CA LEU A 90 7.74 4.73 -4.83
C LEU A 90 8.54 3.52 -4.33
N ILE A 91 9.85 3.64 -4.18
CA ILE A 91 10.74 2.57 -3.68
C ILE A 91 10.41 2.23 -2.22
N THR A 92 10.11 3.23 -1.38
CA THR A 92 9.73 2.98 0.03
C THR A 92 8.37 2.27 0.13
N SER A 93 7.39 2.67 -0.69
CA SER A 93 6.09 1.97 -0.78
C SER A 93 6.23 0.54 -1.31
N LEU A 94 7.07 0.32 -2.33
CA LEU A 94 7.38 -1.02 -2.84
C LEU A 94 8.07 -1.88 -1.76
N ALA A 95 9.02 -1.32 -1.00
CA ALA A 95 9.63 -2.03 0.12
C ALA A 95 8.61 -2.43 1.20
N GLY A 96 7.65 -1.55 1.51
CA GLY A 96 6.51 -1.87 2.37
C GLY A 96 5.70 -3.05 1.85
N LEU A 97 5.28 -2.98 0.58
CA LEU A 97 4.50 -4.02 -0.09
C LEU A 97 5.25 -5.37 -0.12
N VAL A 98 6.51 -5.37 -0.53
CA VAL A 98 7.32 -6.60 -0.68
C VAL A 98 7.63 -7.23 0.67
N THR A 99 8.00 -6.45 1.69
CA THR A 99 8.26 -6.99 3.03
C THR A 99 6.99 -7.55 3.67
N ALA A 100 5.82 -6.91 3.46
CA ALA A 100 4.54 -7.40 3.98
C ALA A 100 3.99 -8.63 3.24
N SER A 101 4.13 -8.69 1.92
CA SER A 101 3.52 -9.74 1.07
C SER A 101 4.39 -10.98 0.86
N ALA A 102 5.70 -10.90 1.09
CA ALA A 102 6.62 -12.02 0.87
C ALA A 102 6.22 -13.36 1.52
N PRO A 103 5.64 -13.41 2.74
CA PRO A 103 5.15 -14.67 3.32
C PRO A 103 3.96 -15.29 2.58
N GLU A 104 3.12 -14.46 1.96
CA GLU A 104 1.82 -14.85 1.38
C GLU A 104 1.93 -15.25 -0.10
N ILE A 105 2.85 -14.64 -0.85
CA ILE A 105 2.98 -14.84 -2.32
C ILE A 105 3.93 -15.98 -2.71
N GLY A 106 4.60 -16.62 -1.74
CA GLY A 106 5.53 -17.72 -1.95
C GLY A 106 6.91 -17.32 -2.51
N ASP A 107 7.89 -18.20 -2.29
CA ASP A 107 9.33 -17.92 -2.51
C ASP A 107 9.68 -17.43 -3.92
N GLN A 108 9.03 -17.96 -4.96
CA GLN A 108 9.39 -17.63 -6.35
C GLN A 108 9.00 -16.20 -6.71
N HIS A 109 7.79 -15.76 -6.37
CA HIS A 109 7.34 -14.39 -6.56
C HIS A 109 8.11 -13.44 -5.63
N ALA A 110 8.20 -13.78 -4.34
CA ALA A 110 8.89 -12.98 -3.34
C ALA A 110 10.39 -12.78 -3.65
N ARG A 111 11.07 -13.73 -4.31
CA ARG A 111 12.45 -13.55 -4.77
C ARG A 111 12.54 -12.50 -5.88
N ALA A 112 11.75 -12.65 -6.94
CA ALA A 112 11.75 -11.73 -8.08
C ALA A 112 11.45 -10.27 -7.66
N LEU A 113 10.46 -10.06 -6.78
CA LEU A 113 10.15 -8.70 -6.29
C LEU A 113 11.28 -8.10 -5.45
N ARG A 114 11.97 -8.90 -4.62
CA ARG A 114 13.13 -8.44 -3.82
C ARG A 114 14.33 -8.08 -4.67
N ASP A 115 14.58 -8.81 -5.75
CA ASP A 115 15.72 -8.54 -6.64
C ASP A 115 15.45 -7.32 -7.54
N GLY A 116 14.21 -7.11 -7.99
CA GLY A 116 13.78 -5.87 -8.64
C GLY A 116 13.88 -4.65 -7.73
N LEU A 117 13.38 -4.76 -6.49
CA LEU A 117 13.49 -3.72 -5.47
C LEU A 117 14.96 -3.36 -5.17
N ARG A 118 15.85 -4.35 -4.99
CA ARG A 118 17.28 -4.10 -4.77
C ARG A 118 17.91 -3.32 -5.93
N SER A 119 17.57 -3.68 -7.17
CA SER A 119 18.06 -2.99 -8.36
C SER A 119 17.67 -1.51 -8.36
N LEU A 120 16.44 -1.19 -7.96
CA LEU A 120 15.96 0.19 -7.83
C LEU A 120 16.64 0.96 -6.70
N GLN A 121 16.90 0.31 -5.56
CA GLN A 121 17.61 0.93 -4.43
C GLN A 121 19.06 1.28 -4.80
N LEU A 122 19.73 0.41 -5.57
CA LEU A 122 21.07 0.66 -6.09
C LEU A 122 21.08 1.78 -7.13
N ALA A 123 20.16 1.76 -8.11
CA ALA A 123 20.04 2.82 -9.12
C ALA A 123 19.73 4.19 -8.49
N PHE A 124 18.87 4.23 -7.45
CA PHE A 124 18.64 5.45 -6.68
C PHE A 124 19.93 5.99 -6.03
N ARG A 125 20.72 5.10 -5.42
CA ARG A 125 21.98 5.45 -4.76
C ARG A 125 23.04 5.95 -5.75
N GLU A 126 23.07 5.42 -6.97
CA GLU A 126 23.92 5.88 -8.07
C GLU A 126 23.46 7.25 -8.62
N ALA A 127 22.16 7.44 -8.80
CA ALA A 127 21.59 8.69 -9.31
C ALA A 127 21.64 9.86 -8.31
N SER A 128 21.69 9.58 -6.99
CA SER A 128 21.68 10.63 -5.96
C SER A 128 23.05 11.30 -5.79
N ALA A 129 23.12 12.59 -6.10
CA ALA A 129 24.28 13.43 -5.79
C ALA A 129 24.56 13.60 -4.28
N ILE A 130 23.60 13.25 -3.42
CA ILE A 130 23.72 13.27 -1.96
C ILE A 130 23.50 11.84 -1.45
N PRO A 131 24.55 11.08 -1.10
CA PRO A 131 24.40 9.71 -0.62
C PRO A 131 23.64 9.66 0.70
N ASP A 132 22.61 8.81 0.76
CA ASP A 132 21.98 8.43 2.03
C ASP A 132 22.97 7.64 2.90
N ALA A 133 22.81 7.75 4.22
CA ALA A 133 23.56 6.89 5.15
C ALA A 133 23.20 5.40 4.95
N VAL A 134 24.11 4.50 5.32
CA VAL A 134 23.87 3.05 5.26
C VAL A 134 22.65 2.67 6.11
N GLY A 135 21.64 2.03 5.50
CA GLY A 135 20.37 1.69 6.14
C GLY A 135 19.31 2.80 6.08
N ALA A 136 19.64 3.97 5.49
CA ALA A 136 18.75 5.12 5.38
C ALA A 136 18.28 5.42 3.94
N GLY A 137 18.77 4.66 2.95
CA GLY A 137 18.27 4.75 1.57
C GLY A 137 16.77 4.39 1.45
N PRO A 138 16.13 4.66 0.30
CA PRO A 138 14.71 4.38 0.09
C PRO A 138 14.39 2.90 0.37
N GLY A 139 13.40 2.64 1.22
CA GLY A 139 13.06 1.27 1.64
C GLY A 139 14.08 0.54 2.55
N GLU A 140 15.31 1.02 2.74
CA GLU A 140 16.38 0.28 3.47
C GLU A 140 16.03 0.01 4.94
N LYS A 141 15.16 0.83 5.56
CA LYS A 141 14.61 0.57 6.91
C LYS A 141 13.81 -0.74 7.01
N LEU A 142 13.29 -1.24 5.89
CA LEU A 142 12.45 -2.44 5.80
C LEU A 142 13.21 -3.63 5.18
N THR A 143 14.18 -3.36 4.30
CA THR A 143 14.95 -4.40 3.59
C THR A 143 16.33 -4.68 4.18
N GLY A 144 16.83 -3.79 5.04
CA GLY A 144 18.25 -3.66 5.33
C GLY A 144 19.01 -2.91 4.23
N PRO A 145 20.30 -2.59 4.46
CA PRO A 145 21.13 -1.87 3.49
C PRO A 145 21.38 -2.67 2.21
N VAL A 146 21.55 -1.95 1.10
CA VAL A 146 22.04 -2.52 -0.18
C VAL A 146 23.48 -2.09 -0.44
N ASN A 147 24.23 -2.96 -1.14
CA ASN A 147 25.63 -2.78 -1.55
C ASN A 147 25.78 -3.15 -3.04
#